data_AF-A0A8T1GA75-F1
#
_entry.id   AF-A0A8T1GA75-F1
#
_cell.length_a   1.000
_cell.length_b   1.000
_cell.length_c   1.000
_cell.angle_alpha   90.00
_cell.angle_beta   90.00
_cell.angle_gamma   90.00
#
_symmetry.space_group_name_H-M   'P 1'
#
loop_
_entity.id
_entity.type
_entity.pdbx_description
1 polymer ?
#
loop_
_entity_poly.entity_id
_entity_poly.type
_entity_poly.pdbx_seq_one_letter_code
_entity_poly.pdbx_strand_id
1 'polypeptide(L)'
;MCNPIEGCFSVLKAKIKAYLSLAREDLIAVRRRGEIAAARMLILERAVERSIGCIDLRLVNKMALHRQHAVAAAERMEDMQ
;
A
#
# COMPACT_ATOMS: atom_id res chain seq x y z
N MET A 1 -6.08 12.07 -4.22
CA MET A 1 -5.08 11.65 -5.24
C MET A 1 -5.83 10.99 -6.38
N CYS A 2 -5.92 11.65 -7.54
CA CYS A 2 -6.66 11.10 -8.70
C CYS A 2 -5.80 10.22 -9.61
N ASN A 3 -4.64 9.74 -9.13
CA ASN A 3 -3.79 8.78 -9.84
C ASN A 3 -4.15 7.35 -9.38
N PRO A 4 -4.68 6.50 -10.28
CA PRO A 4 -5.09 5.15 -9.93
C PRO A 4 -3.94 4.28 -9.42
N ILE A 5 -2.73 4.51 -9.94
CA ILE A 5 -1.53 3.77 -9.56
C ILE A 5 -1.14 4.09 -8.11
N GLU A 6 -1.10 5.38 -7.75
CA GLU A 6 -0.83 5.82 -6.37
C GLU A 6 -1.89 5.31 -5.39
N GLY A 7 -3.16 5.25 -5.82
CA GLY A 7 -4.25 4.66 -5.04
C GLY A 7 -4.02 3.17 -4.76
N CYS A 8 -3.62 2.40 -5.78
CA CYS A 8 -3.27 0.99 -5.62
C CYS A 8 -2.09 0.79 -4.66
N PHE A 9 -1.03 1.59 -4.80
CA PHE A 9 0.12 1.53 -3.90
C PHE A 9 -0.22 1.95 -2.47
N SER A 10 -1.17 2.87 -2.29
CA SER A 10 -1.65 3.27 -0.97
C SER A 10 -2.36 2.12 -0.25
N VAL A 11 -3.15 1.32 -0.98
CA VAL A 11 -3.77 0.10 -0.45
C VAL A 11 -2.72 -0.95 -0.10
N LEU A 12 -1.75 -1.20 -0.99
CA LEU A 12 -0.64 -2.11 -0.72
C LEU A 12 0.15 -1.69 0.53
N LYS A 13 0.48 -0.40 0.65
CA LYS A 13 1.17 0.18 1.81
C LYS A 13 0.37 -0.03 3.09
N ALA A 14 -0.95 0.13 3.06
CA ALA A 14 -1.81 -0.12 4.21
C ALA A 14 -1.79 -1.60 4.63
N LYS A 15 -1.82 -2.53 3.66
CA LYS A 15 -1.72 -3.98 3.93
C LYS A 15 -0.37 -4.38 4.52
N ILE A 16 0.73 -3.85 3.97
CA ILE A 16 2.08 -4.06 4.50
C ILE A 16 2.15 -3.54 5.95
N LYS A 17 1.65 -2.32 6.21
CA LYS A 17 1.63 -1.76 7.58
C LYS A 17 0.85 -2.64 8.56
N ALA A 18 -0.30 -3.17 8.14
CA ALA A 18 -1.08 -4.09 8.96
C ALA A 18 -0.28 -5.37 9.27
N TYR A 19 0.38 -5.96 8.28
CA TYR A 19 1.26 -7.11 8.50
C TYR A 19 2.40 -6.81 9.47
N LEU A 20 3.10 -5.69 9.27
CA LEU A 20 4.21 -5.27 10.14
C LEU A 20 3.75 -4.97 11.58
N SER A 21 2.51 -4.53 11.77
CA SER A 21 1.94 -4.34 13.11
C SER A 21 1.79 -5.65 13.87
N LEU A 22 1.50 -6.75 13.16
CA LEU A 22 1.45 -8.10 13.72
C LEU A 22 2.86 -8.67 13.95
N ALA A 23 3.79 -8.40 13.04
CA ALA A 23 5.20 -8.81 13.14
C ALA A 23 6.07 -7.85 13.99
N ARG A 24 5.46 -7.06 14.88
CA ARG A 24 6.16 -5.99 15.61
C ARG A 24 7.30 -6.52 16.46
N GLU A 25 7.11 -7.64 17.13
CA GLU A 25 8.13 -8.27 17.99
C GLU A 25 9.36 -8.69 17.18
N ASP A 26 9.16 -9.32 16.03
CA ASP A 26 10.25 -9.68 15.11
C ASP A 26 11.01 -8.47 14.58
N LEU A 27 10.32 -7.33 14.43
CA LEU A 27 10.91 -6.09 13.90
C LEU A 27 11.80 -5.36 14.92
N ILE A 28 11.49 -5.52 16.21
CA ILE A 28 12.22 -4.92 17.35
C ILE A 28 13.15 -5.92 18.06
N ALA A 29 13.16 -7.18 17.66
CA ALA A 29 14.01 -8.22 18.22
C ALA A 29 15.48 -7.77 18.28
N VAL A 30 16.14 -8.05 19.42
CA VAL A 30 17.55 -7.73 19.64
C VAL A 30 18.41 -8.53 18.66
N ARG A 31 19.27 -7.85 17.91
CA ARG A 31 20.16 -8.44 16.91
C ARG A 31 21.52 -7.76 16.95
N ARG A 32 22.56 -8.42 16.40
CA ARG A 32 23.88 -7.79 16.25
C ARG A 32 23.78 -6.59 15.32
N ARG A 33 24.57 -5.55 15.57
CA ARG A 33 24.50 -4.26 14.86
C ARG A 33 24.59 -4.38 13.32
N GLY A 34 25.27 -5.40 12.81
CA GLY A 34 25.37 -5.69 11.36
C GLY A 34 24.20 -6.47 10.76
N GLU A 35 23.36 -7.10 11.58
CA GLU A 35 22.27 -8.00 11.13
C GLU A 35 20.90 -7.29 11.11
N ILE A 36 20.78 -6.15 11.79
CA ILE A 36 19.50 -5.43 11.96
C ILE A 36 18.85 -5.09 10.61
N ALA A 37 19.62 -4.54 9.68
CA ALA A 37 19.10 -4.12 8.37
C ALA A 37 18.63 -5.30 7.52
N ALA A 38 19.47 -6.33 7.39
CA ALA A 38 19.14 -7.53 6.62
C ALA A 38 17.91 -8.25 7.20
N ALA A 39 17.84 -8.40 8.52
CA ALA A 39 16.73 -9.07 9.16
C ALA A 39 15.42 -8.27 9.06
N ARG A 40 15.47 -6.93 9.10
CA ARG A 40 14.29 -6.09 8.82
C ARG A 40 13.87 -6.14 7.35
N MET A 41 14.82 -6.22 6.43
CA MET A 41 14.53 -6.36 5.00
C MET A 41 13.78 -7.66 4.71
N LEU A 42 14.20 -8.77 5.33
CA LEU A 42 13.52 -10.07 5.19
C LEU A 42 12.07 -10.03 5.69
N ILE A 43 11.80 -9.31 6.78
CA ILE A 43 10.42 -9.12 7.28
C ILE A 43 9.60 -8.27 6.30
N LEU A 44 10.19 -7.22 5.73
CA LEU A 44 9.53 -6.38 4.74
C LEU A 44 9.22 -7.14 3.45
N GLU A 45 10.15 -7.97 2.98
CA GLU A 45 9.96 -8.83 1.80
C GLU A 45 8.77 -9.78 2.01
N ARG A 46 8.73 -10.49 3.14
CA ARG A 46 7.58 -11.33 3.52
C ARG A 46 6.28 -10.54 3.60
N ALA A 47 6.32 -9.31 4.13
CA ALA A 47 5.14 -8.45 4.21
C ALA A 47 4.61 -8.08 2.82
N VAL A 48 5.52 -7.81 1.87
CA VAL A 48 5.18 -7.53 0.47
C VAL A 48 4.61 -8.78 -0.19
N GLU A 49 5.27 -9.94 -0.10
CA GLU A 49 4.79 -11.20 -0.68
C GLU A 49 3.38 -11.55 -0.21
N ARG A 50 3.09 -11.35 1.08
CA ARG A 50 1.76 -11.60 1.66
C ARG A 50 0.72 -10.57 1.26
N SER A 51 1.14 -9.36 0.88
CA SER A 51 0.23 -8.24 0.61
C SER A 51 0.03 -7.95 -0.87
N ILE A 52 0.96 -8.34 -1.76
CA ILE A 52 0.97 -7.95 -3.17
C ILE A 52 -0.28 -8.39 -3.92
N GLY A 53 -0.87 -9.51 -3.50
CA GLY A 53 -2.14 -10.02 -4.04
C GLY A 53 -3.33 -9.08 -3.85
N CYS A 54 -3.22 -8.02 -3.05
CA CYS A 54 -4.27 -6.99 -2.97
C CYS A 54 -4.31 -6.07 -4.21
N ILE A 55 -3.26 -6.03 -5.02
CA ILE A 55 -3.25 -5.34 -6.31
C ILE A 55 -3.86 -6.27 -7.35
N ASP A 56 -5.19 -6.33 -7.35
CA ASP A 56 -5.96 -7.10 -8.31
C ASP A 56 -6.66 -6.19 -9.34
N LEU A 57 -7.20 -6.79 -10.40
CA LEU A 57 -7.92 -6.07 -11.45
C LEU A 57 -9.11 -5.29 -10.87
N ARG A 58 -9.74 -5.81 -9.82
CA ARG A 58 -10.87 -5.15 -9.14
C ARG A 58 -10.43 -3.84 -8.48
N LEU A 59 -9.30 -3.82 -7.79
CA LEU A 59 -8.74 -2.64 -7.16
C LEU A 59 -8.33 -1.62 -8.23
N VAL A 60 -7.61 -2.07 -9.27
CA VAL A 60 -7.20 -1.19 -10.38
C VAL A 60 -8.42 -0.52 -11.02
N ASN A 61 -9.47 -1.29 -11.32
CA ASN A 61 -10.71 -0.77 -11.90
C ASN A 61 -11.42 0.22 -10.96
N LYS A 62 -11.46 -0.05 -9.65
CA LYS A 62 -12.02 0.90 -8.67
C LYS A 62 -11.26 2.22 -8.65
N MET A 63 -9.93 2.17 -8.67
CA MET A 63 -9.10 3.36 -8.66
C MET A 63 -9.21 4.14 -9.99
N ALA A 64 -9.33 3.44 -11.12
CA ALA A 64 -9.58 4.05 -12.42
C ALA A 64 -10.95 4.72 -12.49
N LEU A 65 -12.01 4.07 -11.99
CA LEU A 65 -13.35 4.63 -11.92
C LEU A 65 -13.40 5.87 -11.02
N HIS A 66 -12.73 5.82 -9.87
CA HIS A 66 -12.61 7.00 -8.98
C HIS A 66 -11.98 8.19 -9.71
N ARG A 67 -10.91 7.97 -10.47
CA ARG A 67 -10.31 9.02 -11.32
C ARG A 67 -11.31 9.54 -12.35
N GLN A 68 -12.02 8.65 -13.06
CA GLN A 68 -13.01 9.07 -14.06
C GLN A 68 -14.10 9.94 -13.45
N HIS A 69 -14.65 9.56 -12.29
CA HIS A 69 -15.64 10.37 -11.58
C HIS A 69 -15.07 11.73 -11.14
N ALA A 70 -13.83 11.77 -10.64
CA ALA A 70 -13.20 13.02 -10.24
C ALA A 70 -12.96 13.96 -11.43
N VAL A 71 -12.56 13.42 -12.60
CA VAL A 71 -12.41 14.20 -13.83
C VAL A 71 -13.77 14.72 -14.30
N ALA A 72 -14.79 13.88 -14.32
CA ALA A 72 -16.12 14.29 -14.76
C ALA A 72 -16.75 15.34 -13.83
N ALA A 73 -16.50 15.26 -12.52
CA ALA A 73 -16.90 16.29 -11.56
C ALA A 73 -16.17 17.61 -11.82
N ALA A 74 -14.86 17.56 -12.12
CA ALA A 74 -14.07 18.72 -12.51
C ALA A 74 -14.65 19.42 -13.74
N GLU A 75 -15.00 18.65 -14.78
CA GLU A 75 -15.59 19.15 -16.02
C GLU A 75 -16.94 19.85 -15.77
N ARG A 76 -17.71 19.35 -14.79
CA ARG A 76 -18.99 19.95 -14.38
C ARG A 76 -18.83 21.12 -13.40
N MET A 77 -17.60 21.49 -13.03
CA MET A 77 -17.30 22.47 -11.97
C MET A 77 -17.99 22.13 -10.64
N GLU A 78 -18.20 20.84 -10.39
CA GLU A 78 -18.69 20.35 -9.12
C GLU A 78 -17.58 20.48 -8.08
N ASP A 79 -17.98 20.74 -6.83
CA ASP A 79 -17.02 20.85 -5.74
C ASP A 79 -16.27 19.52 -5.57
N MET A 80 -14.94 19.58 -5.60
CA MET A 80 -14.10 18.39 -5.47
C MET A 80 -14.00 18.01 -4.00
N GLN A 81 -14.77 16.99 -3.58
CA GLN A 81 -14.62 16.33 -2.28
C GLN A 81 -13.34 15.48 -2.21
#